data_AF-A0A7T0BU30-F1
#
_entry.id   AF-A0A7T0BU30-F1
#
_cell.length_a   1.000
_cell.length_b   1.000
_cell.length_c   1.000
_cell.angle_alpha   90.00
_cell.angle_beta   90.00
_cell.angle_gamma   90.00
#
_symmetry.space_group_name_H-M   'P 1'
#
loop_
_entity.id
_entity.type
_entity.pdbx_description
1 polymer ?
#
loop_
_entity_poly.entity_id
_entity_poly.type
_entity_poly.pdbx_seq_one_letter_code
_entity_poly.pdbx_strand_id
1 'polypeptide(L)'
;MNKQRVFRYIAALAVLTSLVVGAGPAYAQSINTLSSEVDNASQVVVPFWQAQPGSAGLTYTFVAITHPSLAGMSSQIGVTATAYLGTGSTTNTYGTSTDFTVSAGTTHRLFIIGTPQTSGAFPGINSLINTDSTVSGIIGTDNPGTGYLRFDPIASNPKTNSGSGFQDITMLSYWGAVVFEGSNTGFAMEFIGDATDSSSHPDMTSGRFPSGVN
;
A
#
# COMPACT_ATOMS: atom_id res chain seq x y z
N MET A 1 48.29 -17.99 -29.23
CA MET A 1 46.86 -17.82 -28.86
C MET A 1 46.12 -17.24 -30.06
N ASN A 2 45.13 -17.94 -30.63
CA ASN A 2 44.46 -17.49 -31.87
C ASN A 2 43.69 -16.18 -31.64
N LYS A 3 43.90 -15.17 -32.50
CA LYS A 3 43.27 -13.83 -32.42
C LYS A 3 41.74 -13.91 -32.25
N GLN A 4 41.12 -14.93 -32.84
CA GLN A 4 39.69 -15.21 -32.75
C GLN A 4 39.22 -15.62 -31.34
N ARG A 5 40.08 -16.30 -30.56
CA ARG A 5 39.79 -16.64 -29.15
C ARG A 5 39.89 -15.41 -28.26
N VAL A 6 40.89 -14.55 -28.48
CA VAL A 6 41.08 -13.29 -27.73
C VAL A 6 39.90 -12.34 -27.92
N PHE A 7 39.41 -12.21 -29.15
CA PHE A 7 38.25 -11.38 -29.46
C PHE A 7 36.97 -11.85 -28.73
N ARG A 8 36.74 -13.17 -28.64
CA ARG A 8 35.60 -13.74 -27.92
C ARG A 8 35.65 -13.45 -26.42
N TYR A 9 36.83 -13.51 -25.81
CA TYR A 9 36.99 -13.19 -24.38
C TYR A 9 36.78 -11.70 -24.11
N ILE A 10 37.28 -10.82 -24.97
CA ILE A 10 37.07 -9.37 -24.83
C ILE A 10 35.59 -9.01 -25.01
N ALA A 11 34.92 -9.60 -26.00
CA ALA A 11 33.48 -9.40 -26.20
C ALA A 11 32.65 -9.89 -25.00
N ALA A 12 32.97 -11.08 -24.45
CA ALA A 12 32.30 -11.61 -23.27
C ALA A 12 32.52 -10.72 -22.03
N LEU A 13 33.74 -10.20 -21.84
CA LEU A 13 34.05 -9.32 -20.73
C LEU A 13 33.33 -7.96 -20.85
N ALA A 14 33.23 -7.40 -22.06
CA ALA A 14 32.50 -6.16 -22.32
C ALA A 14 30.98 -6.30 -22.13
N VAL A 15 30.40 -7.45 -22.50
CA VAL A 15 28.97 -7.74 -22.24
C VAL A 15 28.73 -7.93 -20.75
N LEU A 16 29.64 -8.59 -20.03
CA LEU A 16 29.51 -8.80 -18.59
C LEU A 16 29.63 -7.48 -17.81
N THR A 17 30.57 -6.60 -18.17
CA THR A 17 30.72 -5.29 -17.51
C THR A 17 29.57 -4.34 -17.83
N SER A 18 29.06 -4.33 -19.06
CA SER A 18 27.88 -3.52 -19.41
C SER A 18 26.60 -4.00 -18.72
N LEU A 19 26.43 -5.31 -18.50
CA LEU A 19 25.29 -5.85 -17.75
C LEU A 19 25.34 -5.46 -16.26
N VAL A 20 26.54 -5.47 -15.65
CA VAL A 20 26.72 -5.10 -14.23
C VAL A 20 26.59 -3.58 -14.02
N VAL A 21 27.14 -2.77 -14.92
CA VAL A 21 27.07 -1.29 -14.83
C VAL A 21 25.71 -0.74 -15.22
N GLY A 22 24.95 -1.42 -16.09
CA GLY A 22 23.59 -1.02 -16.45
C GLY A 22 22.52 -1.46 -15.44
N ALA A 23 22.62 -2.70 -14.94
CA ALA A 23 21.62 -3.23 -14.01
C ALA A 23 21.85 -2.80 -12.56
N GLY A 24 23.10 -2.74 -12.10
CA GLY A 24 23.46 -2.38 -10.72
C GLY A 24 22.85 -1.05 -10.24
N PRO A 25 23.03 0.07 -10.95
CA PRO A 25 22.43 1.34 -10.58
C PRO A 25 20.90 1.38 -10.74
N ALA A 26 20.31 0.62 -11.67
CA ALA A 26 18.86 0.55 -11.83
C ALA A 26 18.15 -0.15 -10.65
N TYR A 27 18.74 -1.26 -10.16
CA TYR A 27 18.24 -1.96 -8.96
C TYR A 27 18.56 -1.23 -7.65
N ALA A 28 19.70 -0.54 -7.57
CA ALA A 28 20.05 0.26 -6.39
C ALA A 28 19.23 1.57 -6.29
N GLN A 29 18.80 2.13 -7.43
CA GLN A 29 17.86 3.26 -7.44
C GLN A 29 16.49 2.86 -6.91
N SER A 30 15.93 1.72 -7.34
CA SER A 30 14.58 1.30 -6.90
C SER A 30 14.49 0.95 -5.41
N ILE A 31 15.61 0.53 -4.78
CA ILE A 31 15.66 0.26 -3.34
C ILE A 31 15.83 1.55 -2.52
N ASN A 32 16.63 2.52 -3.00
CA ASN A 32 16.83 3.79 -2.29
C ASN A 32 15.66 4.78 -2.44
N THR A 33 14.93 4.77 -3.56
CA THR A 33 13.79 5.67 -3.76
C THR A 33 12.63 5.37 -2.80
N LEU A 34 12.35 4.09 -2.54
CA LEU A 34 11.30 3.69 -1.61
C LEU A 34 11.61 4.08 -0.15
N SER A 35 12.88 3.98 0.28
CA SER A 35 13.27 4.35 1.66
C SER A 35 13.26 5.85 1.96
N SER A 36 13.33 6.70 0.93
CA SER A 36 13.21 8.17 1.09
C SER A 36 11.77 8.68 0.93
N GLU A 37 10.87 7.85 0.39
CA GLU A 37 9.50 8.22 0.05
C GLU A 37 8.44 7.58 0.96
N VAL A 38 8.84 6.61 1.79
CA VAL A 38 8.01 5.97 2.81
C VAL A 38 8.56 6.29 4.20
N ASP A 39 7.75 6.95 5.02
CA ASP A 39 8.01 7.18 6.45
C ASP A 39 7.38 6.07 7.28
N ASN A 40 8.19 5.12 7.71
CA ASN A 40 7.78 4.01 8.57
C ASN A 40 7.25 4.46 9.95
N ALA A 41 7.49 5.72 10.33
CA ALA A 41 6.93 6.24 11.56
C ALA A 41 5.42 6.49 11.39
N SER A 42 4.96 7.04 10.27
CA SER A 42 3.61 7.59 10.18
C SER A 42 2.75 7.02 9.05
N GLN A 43 3.29 6.09 8.26
CA GLN A 43 2.61 5.49 7.11
C GLN A 43 2.44 3.98 7.27
N VAL A 44 1.41 3.45 6.60
CA VAL A 44 1.19 2.00 6.45
C VAL A 44 1.35 1.62 4.98
N VAL A 45 2.08 0.54 4.70
CA VAL A 45 2.34 0.06 3.34
C VAL A 45 1.90 -1.39 3.17
N VAL A 46 1.27 -1.66 2.05
CA VAL A 46 0.91 -3.01 1.59
C VAL A 46 1.77 -3.32 0.36
N PRO A 47 2.64 -4.34 0.40
CA PRO A 47 3.55 -4.64 -0.70
C PRO A 47 2.86 -5.02 -2.02
N PHE A 48 1.59 -5.44 -1.94
CA PHE A 48 0.85 -5.92 -3.10
C PHE A 48 -0.62 -5.47 -3.06
N TRP A 49 -1.11 -5.01 -4.21
CA TRP A 49 -2.53 -4.92 -4.54
C TRP A 49 -2.72 -5.32 -6.01
N GLN A 50 -3.95 -5.66 -6.38
CA GLN A 50 -4.32 -5.92 -7.77
C GLN A 50 -5.77 -5.51 -8.05
N ALA A 51 -5.99 -4.92 -9.22
CA ALA A 51 -7.31 -4.69 -9.78
C ALA A 51 -7.31 -5.06 -11.27
N GLN A 52 -8.30 -5.82 -11.71
CA GLN A 52 -8.44 -6.22 -13.10
C GLN A 52 -9.92 -6.16 -13.51
N PRO A 53 -10.28 -5.30 -14.48
CA PRO A 53 -11.62 -5.25 -15.03
C PRO A 53 -11.80 -6.26 -16.17
N GLY A 54 -13.06 -6.60 -16.46
CA GLY A 54 -13.47 -7.25 -17.71
C GLY A 54 -13.23 -8.76 -17.83
N SER A 55 -13.18 -9.22 -19.08
CA SER A 55 -13.18 -10.63 -19.50
C SER A 55 -11.89 -11.41 -19.20
N ALA A 56 -10.82 -10.72 -18.79
CA ALA A 56 -9.57 -11.34 -18.36
C ALA A 56 -9.68 -11.94 -16.93
N GLY A 57 -10.78 -11.67 -16.22
CA GLY A 57 -11.06 -12.12 -14.86
C GLY A 57 -11.21 -10.92 -13.94
N LEU A 58 -12.36 -10.85 -13.25
CA LEU A 58 -12.66 -9.78 -12.29
C LEU A 58 -11.82 -9.98 -11.03
N THR A 59 -10.85 -9.09 -10.82
CA THR A 59 -10.01 -9.07 -9.62
C THR A 59 -10.14 -7.72 -8.95
N TYR A 60 -10.29 -7.71 -7.63
CA TYR A 60 -10.28 -6.48 -6.84
C TYR A 60 -9.47 -6.66 -5.57
N THR A 61 -9.04 -5.53 -5.01
CA THR A 61 -8.43 -5.51 -3.68
C THR A 61 -9.42 -4.96 -2.68
N PHE A 62 -9.52 -5.63 -1.53
CA PHE A 62 -10.29 -5.20 -0.37
C PHE A 62 -9.37 -4.94 0.81
N VAL A 63 -9.61 -3.86 1.55
CA VAL A 63 -8.95 -3.56 2.82
C VAL A 63 -10.00 -3.15 3.86
N ALA A 64 -9.91 -3.72 5.04
CA ALA A 64 -10.60 -3.31 6.24
C ALA A 64 -9.61 -2.57 7.16
N ILE A 65 -10.01 -1.39 7.62
CA ILE A 65 -9.21 -0.50 8.46
C ILE A 65 -10.02 -0.24 9.72
N THR A 66 -9.55 -0.74 10.86
CA THR A 66 -10.33 -0.74 12.11
C THR A 66 -9.68 0.14 13.15
N HIS A 67 -10.49 0.99 13.78
CA HIS A 67 -10.07 1.77 14.93
C HIS A 67 -10.34 0.99 16.23
N PRO A 68 -9.31 0.53 16.96
CA PRO A 68 -9.48 -0.35 18.13
C PRO A 68 -10.06 0.36 19.37
N SER A 69 -10.20 1.70 19.33
CA SER A 69 -10.82 2.52 20.40
C SER A 69 -10.04 2.49 21.71
N LEU A 70 -8.71 2.39 21.61
CA LEU A 70 -7.81 2.38 22.75
C LEU A 70 -7.64 3.78 23.34
N ALA A 71 -7.39 3.84 24.65
CA ALA A 71 -7.08 5.10 25.32
C ALA A 71 -5.86 5.77 24.68
N GLY A 72 -5.91 7.10 24.54
CA GLY A 72 -4.82 7.88 23.93
C GLY A 72 -4.90 8.02 22.41
N MET A 73 -5.72 7.22 21.71
CA MET A 73 -6.06 7.47 20.30
C MET A 73 -7.08 8.60 20.17
N SER A 74 -6.97 9.38 19.09
CA SER A 74 -8.02 10.30 18.69
C SER A 74 -9.28 9.52 18.32
N SER A 75 -10.46 10.00 18.73
CA SER A 75 -11.73 9.35 18.38
C SER A 75 -12.02 9.29 16.87
N GLN A 76 -11.27 10.06 16.09
CA GLN A 76 -11.32 10.13 14.63
C GLN A 76 -9.91 10.26 14.07
N ILE A 77 -9.56 9.36 13.16
CA ILE A 77 -8.27 9.34 12.47
C ILE A 77 -8.52 9.45 10.97
N GLY A 78 -7.96 10.50 10.36
CA GLY A 78 -8.07 10.77 8.93
C GLY A 78 -7.00 10.03 8.13
N VAL A 79 -7.40 9.40 7.03
CA VAL A 79 -6.56 8.55 6.19
C VAL A 79 -6.78 8.87 4.72
N THR A 80 -5.69 8.87 3.95
CA THR A 80 -5.69 8.86 2.49
C THR A 80 -5.01 7.59 2.02
N ALA A 81 -5.56 6.89 1.02
CA ALA A 81 -4.95 5.69 0.44
C ALA A 81 -4.53 5.95 -1.00
N THR A 82 -3.30 5.59 -1.36
CA THR A 82 -2.79 5.72 -2.73
C THR A 82 -2.28 4.38 -3.25
N ALA A 83 -2.84 3.93 -4.36
CA ALA A 83 -2.42 2.74 -5.07
C ALA A 83 -1.37 3.12 -6.12
N TYR A 84 -0.16 2.60 -5.96
CA TYR A 84 0.95 2.81 -6.89
C TYR A 84 1.11 1.61 -7.82
N LEU A 85 1.50 1.88 -9.07
CA LEU A 85 1.76 0.87 -10.09
C LEU A 85 3.23 0.42 -10.04
N GLY A 86 3.46 -0.89 -10.07
CA GLY A 86 4.79 -1.48 -10.00
C GLY A 86 5.41 -1.42 -8.60
N THR A 87 6.74 -1.56 -8.51
CA THR A 87 7.44 -1.88 -7.26
C THR A 87 8.51 -0.87 -6.84
N GLY A 88 8.47 0.40 -7.28
CA GLY A 88 9.61 1.30 -6.98
C GLY A 88 9.45 2.78 -7.32
N SER A 89 8.24 3.29 -7.52
CA SER A 89 8.01 4.70 -7.85
C SER A 89 6.74 5.22 -7.17
N THR A 90 6.82 6.38 -6.51
CA THR A 90 5.66 7.14 -6.01
C THR A 90 5.06 8.10 -7.04
N THR A 91 5.58 8.14 -8.27
CA THR A 91 5.05 9.03 -9.32
C THR A 91 4.08 8.32 -10.27
N ASN A 92 4.08 6.98 -10.26
CA ASN A 92 3.19 6.17 -11.09
C ASN A 92 2.01 5.64 -10.26
N THR A 93 0.94 6.44 -10.16
CA THR A 93 -0.27 6.09 -9.39
C THR A 93 -1.31 5.42 -10.28
N TYR A 94 -1.92 4.34 -9.78
CA TYR A 94 -3.19 3.84 -10.32
C TYR A 94 -4.36 4.75 -9.93
N GLY A 95 -4.32 5.26 -8.70
CA GLY A 95 -5.27 6.23 -8.19
C GLY A 95 -5.10 6.48 -6.70
N THR A 96 -5.79 7.50 -6.21
CA THR A 96 -5.82 7.91 -4.81
C THR A 96 -7.27 7.96 -4.35
N SER A 97 -7.54 7.47 -3.14
CA SER A 97 -8.88 7.54 -2.56
C SER A 97 -9.23 8.98 -2.22
N THR A 98 -10.51 9.30 -2.14
CA THR A 98 -10.91 10.46 -1.34
C THR A 98 -10.47 10.26 0.10
N ASP A 99 -10.11 11.34 0.77
CA ASP A 99 -9.84 11.36 2.20
C ASP A 99 -11.04 10.79 2.98
N PHE A 100 -10.77 9.91 3.93
CA PHE A 100 -11.79 9.31 4.78
C PHE A 100 -11.36 9.31 6.24
N THR A 101 -12.33 9.10 7.13
CA THR A 101 -12.10 9.10 8.57
C THR A 101 -12.52 7.77 9.17
N VAL A 102 -11.61 7.13 9.89
CA VAL A 102 -11.91 5.94 10.68
C VAL A 102 -12.29 6.40 12.09
N SER A 103 -13.54 6.17 12.47
CA SER A 103 -14.07 6.57 13.79
C SER A 103 -13.85 5.48 14.83
N ALA A 104 -13.74 5.88 16.10
CA ALA A 104 -13.51 4.95 17.20
C ALA A 104 -14.52 3.79 17.24
N GLY A 105 -14.00 2.56 17.29
CA GLY A 105 -14.82 1.34 17.36
C GLY A 105 -15.46 0.94 16.02
N THR A 106 -15.08 1.59 14.91
CA THR A 106 -15.62 1.30 13.59
C THR A 106 -14.55 0.72 12.65
N THR A 107 -15.02 0.03 11.61
CA THR A 107 -14.20 -0.45 10.50
C THR A 107 -14.58 0.31 9.25
N HIS A 108 -13.60 0.99 8.64
CA HIS A 108 -13.71 1.56 7.32
C HIS A 108 -13.26 0.54 6.28
N ARG A 109 -13.92 0.50 5.13
CA ARG A 109 -13.63 -0.44 4.03
C ARG A 109 -13.12 0.32 2.82
N LEU A 110 -12.00 -0.12 2.27
CA LEU A 110 -11.44 0.40 1.03
C LEU A 110 -11.48 -0.68 -0.05
N PHE A 111 -11.95 -0.31 -1.23
CA PHE A 111 -11.89 -1.16 -2.41
C PHE A 111 -10.99 -0.53 -3.48
N ILE A 112 -10.20 -1.35 -4.15
CA ILE A 112 -9.49 -0.97 -5.38
C ILE A 112 -10.06 -1.82 -6.50
N ILE A 113 -10.71 -1.16 -7.46
CA ILE A 113 -11.34 -1.78 -8.61
C ILE A 113 -10.88 -1.09 -9.90
N GLY A 114 -10.94 -1.81 -11.02
CA GLY A 114 -10.89 -1.17 -12.34
C GLY A 114 -12.20 -0.47 -12.67
N THR A 115 -12.36 -0.05 -13.93
CA THR A 115 -13.62 0.54 -14.39
C THR A 115 -14.82 -0.32 -13.98
N PRO A 116 -15.86 0.24 -13.33
CA PRO A 116 -17.04 -0.51 -12.91
C PRO A 116 -17.66 -1.28 -14.07
N GLN A 117 -17.69 -2.61 -13.95
CA GLN A 117 -18.32 -3.49 -14.93
C GLN A 117 -19.81 -3.61 -14.64
N THR A 118 -20.59 -4.07 -15.62
CA THR A 118 -22.04 -4.32 -15.45
C THR A 118 -22.35 -5.69 -14.84
N SER A 119 -21.33 -6.51 -14.60
CA SER A 119 -21.45 -7.86 -14.04
C SER A 119 -20.47 -8.07 -12.89
N GLY A 120 -20.74 -9.11 -12.11
CA GLY A 120 -19.93 -9.52 -10.98
C GLY A 120 -20.13 -8.71 -9.70
N ALA A 121 -19.10 -8.61 -8.86
CA ALA A 121 -19.12 -7.88 -7.60
C ALA A 121 -18.98 -6.35 -7.80
N PHE A 122 -18.48 -5.91 -8.95
CA PHE A 122 -18.15 -4.50 -9.23
C PHE A 122 -19.36 -3.55 -9.16
N PRO A 123 -20.55 -3.88 -9.69
CA PRO A 123 -21.75 -3.04 -9.50
C PRO A 123 -22.08 -2.80 -8.02
N GLY A 124 -22.01 -3.86 -7.20
CA GLY A 124 -22.29 -3.78 -5.77
C GLY A 124 -21.23 -2.97 -5.03
N ILE A 125 -19.95 -3.22 -5.32
CA ILE A 125 -18.82 -2.46 -4.75
C ILE A 125 -18.92 -0.99 -5.14
N ASN A 126 -19.16 -0.68 -6.42
CA ASN A 126 -19.32 0.69 -6.89
C ASN A 126 -20.52 1.38 -6.21
N SER A 127 -21.65 0.67 -6.04
CA SER A 127 -22.78 1.21 -5.27
C SER A 127 -22.39 1.52 -3.83
N LEU A 128 -21.67 0.62 -3.15
CA LEU A 128 -21.22 0.84 -1.77
C LEU A 128 -20.32 2.07 -1.66
N ILE A 129 -19.32 2.21 -2.53
CA ILE A 129 -18.42 3.37 -2.57
C ILE A 129 -19.19 4.70 -2.68
N ASN A 130 -20.30 4.72 -3.41
CA ASN A 130 -21.08 5.94 -3.66
C ASN A 130 -22.20 6.19 -2.62
N THR A 131 -22.50 5.23 -1.74
CA THR A 131 -23.68 5.31 -0.85
C THR A 131 -23.38 5.09 0.62
N ASP A 132 -22.25 4.45 0.96
CA ASP A 132 -21.88 4.11 2.33
C ASP A 132 -20.66 4.94 2.74
N SER A 133 -20.82 5.82 3.73
CA SER A 133 -19.75 6.68 4.24
C SER A 133 -18.62 5.94 4.95
N THR A 134 -18.82 4.65 5.28
CA THR A 134 -17.78 3.75 5.81
C THR A 134 -17.02 3.03 4.72
N VAL A 135 -17.27 3.35 3.45
CA VAL A 135 -16.65 2.74 2.29
C VAL A 135 -15.98 3.81 1.44
N SER A 136 -14.76 3.53 1.01
CA SER A 136 -14.05 4.35 0.03
C SER A 136 -13.52 3.49 -1.10
N GLY A 137 -13.25 4.13 -2.23
CA GLY A 137 -12.82 3.45 -3.45
C GLY A 137 -11.63 4.14 -4.10
N ILE A 138 -10.73 3.33 -4.67
CA ILE A 138 -9.83 3.74 -5.74
C ILE A 138 -10.35 3.06 -7.00
N ILE A 139 -10.95 3.84 -7.88
CA ILE A 139 -11.53 3.35 -9.13
C ILE A 139 -10.58 3.72 -10.26
N GLY A 140 -9.95 2.71 -10.85
CA GLY A 140 -9.03 2.90 -11.96
C GLY A 140 -9.70 2.83 -13.33
N THR A 141 -8.88 2.48 -14.32
CA THR A 141 -9.28 2.40 -15.74
C THR A 141 -9.57 0.97 -16.17
N ASP A 142 -9.81 0.75 -17.47
CA ASP A 142 -10.01 -0.57 -18.08
C ASP A 142 -8.72 -1.42 -18.11
N ASN A 143 -7.59 -0.86 -17.69
CA ASN A 143 -6.34 -1.59 -17.64
C ASN A 143 -6.17 -2.31 -16.29
N PRO A 144 -5.66 -3.55 -16.29
CA PRO A 144 -5.20 -4.20 -15.08
C PRO A 144 -4.13 -3.36 -14.38
N GLY A 145 -4.16 -3.34 -13.05
CA GLY A 145 -3.21 -2.64 -12.21
C GLY A 145 -2.71 -3.54 -11.08
N THR A 146 -1.43 -3.39 -10.76
CA THR A 146 -0.78 -4.03 -9.60
C THR A 146 0.41 -3.19 -9.14
N GLY A 147 0.73 -3.29 -7.86
CA GLY A 147 1.89 -2.64 -7.24
C GLY A 147 1.71 -2.62 -5.73
N TYR A 148 2.12 -1.54 -5.07
CA TYR A 148 1.99 -1.39 -3.62
C TYR A 148 0.94 -0.32 -3.26
N LEU A 149 0.32 -0.48 -2.09
CA LEU A 149 -0.63 0.46 -1.53
C LEU A 149 0.05 1.20 -0.38
N ARG A 150 -0.15 2.51 -0.30
CA ARG A 150 0.30 3.32 0.84
C ARG A 150 -0.87 4.03 1.47
N PHE A 151 -0.88 4.08 2.78
CA PHE A 151 -1.79 4.89 3.57
C PHE A 151 -1.01 6.01 4.23
N ASP A 152 -1.56 7.21 4.10
CA ASP A 152 -1.00 8.45 4.62
C ASP A 152 -1.97 9.05 5.65
N PRO A 153 -1.47 9.60 6.77
CA PRO A 153 -2.29 10.33 7.72
C PRO A 153 -2.65 11.70 7.14
N ILE A 154 -3.90 12.13 7.35
CA ILE A 154 -4.30 13.51 7.00
C ILE A 154 -3.69 14.51 8.00
N ALA A 155 -3.49 14.09 9.24
CA ALA A 155 -2.89 14.92 10.28
C ALA A 155 -1.41 15.20 9.96
N SER A 156 -1.00 16.47 10.00
CA SER A 156 0.41 16.85 9.74
C SER A 156 1.38 16.44 10.84
N ASN A 157 0.88 16.19 12.06
CA ASN A 157 1.67 15.75 13.22
C ASN A 157 0.95 14.61 13.94
N PRO A 158 0.81 13.43 13.30
CA PRO A 158 -0.07 12.36 13.76
C PRO A 158 0.35 11.78 15.13
N LYS A 159 1.64 11.82 15.43
CA LYS A 159 2.25 11.35 16.69
C LYS A 159 2.23 12.38 17.83
N THR A 160 1.68 13.57 17.60
CA THR A 160 1.61 14.62 18.62
C THR A 160 0.20 14.64 19.20
N ASN A 161 0.08 14.38 20.50
CA ASN A 161 -1.22 14.48 21.17
C ASN A 161 -1.54 15.96 21.44
N SER A 162 -2.50 16.50 20.70
CA SER A 162 -3.00 17.88 20.82
C SER A 162 -4.10 18.06 21.89
N GLY A 163 -4.29 17.06 22.77
CA GLY A 163 -5.34 17.03 23.79
C GLY A 163 -6.56 16.19 23.40
N SER A 164 -6.66 15.78 22.13
CA SER A 164 -7.73 14.90 21.62
C SER A 164 -7.29 13.45 21.39
N GLY A 165 -6.04 13.11 21.69
CA GLY A 165 -5.42 11.82 21.36
C GLY A 165 -4.56 11.86 20.09
N PHE A 166 -3.78 10.80 19.86
CA PHE A 166 -2.94 10.63 18.68
C PHE A 166 -3.78 10.37 17.43
N GLN A 167 -3.46 11.05 16.34
CA GLN A 167 -4.08 10.85 15.02
C GLN A 167 -3.19 9.97 14.13
N ASP A 168 -2.55 8.98 14.76
CA ASP A 168 -1.56 8.11 14.13
C ASP A 168 -2.25 6.90 13.49
N ILE A 169 -2.13 6.81 12.16
CA ILE A 169 -2.74 5.73 11.38
C ILE A 169 -2.07 4.39 11.64
N THR A 170 -0.82 4.39 12.12
CA THR A 170 -0.11 3.16 12.52
C THR A 170 -0.73 2.50 13.77
N MET A 171 -1.61 3.21 14.48
CA MET A 171 -2.39 2.66 15.59
C MET A 171 -3.72 2.03 15.15
N LEU A 172 -4.07 2.11 13.85
CA LEU A 172 -5.21 1.40 13.29
C LEU A 172 -4.81 -0.04 12.95
N SER A 173 -5.77 -0.96 13.02
CA SER A 173 -5.57 -2.35 12.60
C SER A 173 -6.01 -2.53 11.16
N TYR A 174 -5.18 -3.20 10.36
CA TYR A 174 -5.45 -3.43 8.95
C TYR A 174 -5.56 -4.92 8.64
N TRP A 175 -6.47 -5.24 7.74
CA TRP A 175 -6.54 -6.55 7.11
C TRP A 175 -7.06 -6.38 5.69
N GLY A 176 -6.69 -7.27 4.78
CA GLY A 176 -7.17 -7.18 3.42
C GLY A 176 -6.83 -8.40 2.60
N ALA A 177 -7.42 -8.45 1.40
CA ALA A 177 -7.22 -9.53 0.47
C ALA A 177 -7.31 -9.04 -0.98
N VAL A 178 -6.59 -9.72 -1.85
CA VAL A 178 -6.87 -9.71 -3.29
C VAL A 178 -7.86 -10.82 -3.57
N VAL A 179 -8.97 -10.48 -4.23
CA VAL A 179 -10.08 -11.39 -4.52
C VAL A 179 -10.19 -11.59 -6.03
N PHE A 180 -10.13 -12.85 -6.45
CA PHE A 180 -10.42 -13.31 -7.80
C PHE A 180 -11.86 -13.80 -7.86
N GLU A 181 -12.73 -12.98 -8.41
CA GLU A 181 -14.18 -13.21 -8.38
C GLU A 181 -14.58 -14.43 -9.22
N GLY A 182 -13.97 -14.60 -10.40
CA GLY A 182 -14.30 -15.70 -11.31
C GLY A 182 -14.06 -17.10 -10.72
N SER A 183 -13.23 -17.21 -9.68
CA SER A 183 -12.91 -18.45 -8.98
C SER A 183 -13.35 -18.46 -7.51
N ASN A 184 -13.94 -17.37 -6.99
CA ASN A 184 -14.20 -17.16 -5.56
C ASN A 184 -12.97 -17.48 -4.69
N THR A 185 -11.77 -17.17 -5.17
CA THR A 185 -10.51 -17.37 -4.46
C THR A 185 -9.84 -16.03 -4.16
N GLY A 186 -8.81 -16.07 -3.33
CA GLY A 186 -8.03 -14.89 -3.01
C GLY A 186 -6.86 -15.23 -2.11
N PHE A 187 -6.10 -14.22 -1.74
CA PHE A 187 -5.06 -14.32 -0.72
C PHE A 187 -5.06 -13.08 0.16
N ALA A 188 -4.71 -13.28 1.44
CA ALA A 188 -4.57 -12.20 2.39
C ALA A 188 -3.32 -11.37 2.06
N MET A 189 -3.38 -10.08 2.37
CA MET A 189 -2.28 -9.14 2.16
C MET A 189 -1.57 -8.84 3.49
N GLU A 190 -0.30 -8.45 3.37
CA GLU A 190 0.54 -8.02 4.49
C GLU A 190 0.49 -6.50 4.65
N PHE A 191 0.43 -6.02 5.89
CA PHE A 191 0.39 -4.60 6.22
C PHE A 191 1.57 -4.27 7.12
N ILE A 192 2.44 -3.38 6.63
CA ILE A 192 3.64 -2.91 7.32
C ILE A 192 3.37 -1.50 7.83
N GLY A 193 3.75 -1.22 9.06
CA GLY A 193 3.52 0.01 9.81
C GLY A 193 2.21 0.01 10.61
N ASP A 194 1.51 -1.10 10.72
CA ASP A 194 0.18 -1.18 11.32
C ASP A 194 0.20 -1.52 12.84
N ALA A 195 -0.97 -1.58 13.47
CA ALA A 195 -1.02 -1.86 14.91
C ALA A 195 -0.47 -3.26 15.29
N THR A 196 -0.39 -4.19 14.34
CA THR A 196 0.09 -5.55 14.58
C THR A 196 1.59 -5.72 14.41
N ASP A 197 2.24 -4.83 13.67
CA ASP A 197 3.70 -4.83 13.50
C ASP A 197 4.43 -3.89 14.49
N SER A 198 3.65 -3.22 15.33
CA SER A 198 4.12 -2.25 16.31
C SER A 198 4.95 -2.91 17.42
N SER A 199 6.24 -2.56 17.51
CA SER A 199 7.15 -3.04 18.55
C SER A 199 7.44 -1.97 19.60
N SER A 200 7.38 -2.33 20.89
CA SER A 200 7.72 -1.42 21.99
C SER A 200 9.22 -1.39 22.24
N HIS A 201 9.81 -0.19 22.21
CA HIS A 201 11.22 0.02 22.55
C HIS A 201 11.40 0.12 24.08
N PRO A 202 12.47 -0.45 24.68
CA PRO A 202 12.66 -0.47 26.13
C PRO A 202 12.71 0.92 26.80
N ASP A 203 13.17 1.95 26.08
CA ASP A 203 13.22 3.33 26.57
C ASP A 203 11.91 4.12 26.35
N MET A 204 10.81 3.44 25.99
CA MET A 204 9.51 4.09 25.87
C MET A 204 9.02 4.58 27.25
N THR A 205 8.88 5.90 27.38
CA THR A 205 8.27 6.53 28.55
C THR A 205 6.79 6.15 28.65
N SER A 206 6.30 5.99 29.89
CA SER A 206 4.90 5.63 30.16
C SER A 206 3.94 6.57 29.44
N GLY A 207 3.08 6.03 28.57
CA GLY A 207 2.11 6.79 27.77
C GLY A 207 2.45 6.98 26.29
N ARG A 208 3.60 6.46 25.81
CA ARG A 208 3.85 6.27 24.37
C ARG A 208 3.36 4.87 23.93
N PHE A 209 2.68 4.82 22.80
CA PHE A 209 2.29 3.56 22.16
C PHE A 209 3.36 3.13 21.15
N PRO A 210 3.66 1.82 21.05
CA PRO A 210 4.46 1.33 19.94
C PRO A 210 3.67 1.57 18.65
N SER A 211 4.32 2.19 17.67
CA SER A 211 3.67 2.57 16.41
C SER A 211 4.71 2.53 15.29
N GLY A 212 4.52 1.57 14.37
CA GLY A 212 5.42 1.26 13.25
C GLY A 212 6.69 0.46 13.62
N VAL A 213 7.32 -0.11 12.59
CA VAL A 213 8.67 -0.69 12.66
C VAL A 213 9.70 0.43 12.80
N ASN A 214 10.42 0.51 13.94
CA ASN A 214 11.59 1.39 14.10
C ASN A 214 12.83 0.79 13.44
#